data_AF-A0A484KHC9-F1
#
_entry.id   AF-A0A484KHC9-F1
#
_cell.length_a   1.000
_cell.length_b   1.000
_cell.length_c   1.000
_cell.angle_alpha   90.00
_cell.angle_beta   90.00
_cell.angle_gamma   90.00
#
_symmetry.space_group_name_H-M   'P 1'
#
loop_
_entity.id
_entity.type
_entity.pdbx_description
1 polymer ?
#
loop_
_entity_poly.entity_id
_entity_poly.type
_entity_poly.pdbx_seq_one_letter_code
_entity_poly.pdbx_strand_id
1 'polypeptide(L)'
;MDGQRNRHAGNDRRPSEVIWEAITRWFDVGRERWVERAWHLFWWLVIQAVVLLVGFVIVWAVLQPHKPSFIVRSATVRGLNLSIPHIFSPDLEVRLAYHNRNRRIGIYYGEATVYATYRDRRITYNTHLPPVYQGLRAKDVWSFPLYGNSEPLDTRAPPSRPRQWRGQDRRQDLRERQLAGRVAFGIIGINEETEVEILNMIPNNNPVQPHMELLVHCKSKDNDLGPWKLSWFESRTIQFRVNLWFSTLFWCRFDWGSKFANVVVFDTRNPDFGGEKYLNWQVKTDGFYFASGDDPVGSDYKRLASWTDAPLPSKEN
;
A
#
# COMPACT_ATOMS: atom_id res chain seq x y z
N MET A 1 62.87 79.04 -26.92
CA MET A 1 61.41 78.85 -26.77
C MET A 1 61.17 77.35 -26.73
N ASP A 2 60.86 76.79 -25.57
CA ASP A 2 60.00 75.61 -25.48
C ASP A 2 59.56 75.43 -24.03
N GLY A 3 58.25 75.48 -23.81
CA GLY A 3 57.62 75.43 -22.50
C GLY A 3 57.17 74.02 -22.16
N GLN A 4 57.68 73.45 -21.07
CA GLN A 4 57.09 72.23 -20.50
C GLN A 4 56.15 72.57 -19.34
N ARG A 5 54.88 72.26 -19.57
CA ARG A 5 53.74 72.42 -18.67
C ARG A 5 53.57 71.14 -17.84
N ASN A 6 54.05 71.13 -16.61
CA ASN A 6 53.73 70.06 -15.65
C ASN A 6 52.30 70.24 -15.13
N ARG A 7 51.39 69.31 -15.49
CA ARG A 7 50.07 69.19 -14.88
C ARG A 7 50.16 68.20 -13.71
N HIS A 8 49.98 68.70 -12.50
CA HIS A 8 49.61 67.88 -11.34
C HIS A 8 48.21 67.30 -11.56
N ALA A 9 48.11 65.98 -11.74
CA ALA A 9 46.83 65.28 -11.71
C ALA A 9 46.45 65.04 -10.24
N GLY A 10 45.48 65.80 -9.74
CA GLY A 10 44.83 65.54 -8.46
C GLY A 10 44.01 64.25 -8.53
N ASN A 11 44.29 63.32 -7.62
CA ASN A 11 43.53 62.08 -7.45
C ASN A 11 42.22 62.38 -6.71
N ASP A 12 41.21 62.82 -7.45
CA ASP A 12 39.88 63.16 -6.94
C ASP A 12 38.99 61.90 -6.95
N ARG A 13 39.20 61.00 -5.98
CA ARG A 13 38.31 59.84 -5.78
C ARG A 13 37.10 60.28 -4.98
N ARG A 14 35.90 60.02 -5.51
CA ARG A 14 34.64 60.34 -4.83
C ARG A 14 34.55 59.58 -3.50
N PRO A 15 34.12 60.20 -2.39
CA PRO A 15 33.99 59.53 -1.08
C PRO A 15 33.15 58.25 -1.13
N SER A 16 32.15 58.18 -2.01
CA SER A 16 31.31 57.00 -2.21
C SER A 16 32.07 55.79 -2.73
N GLU A 17 33.07 55.98 -3.59
CA GLU A 17 33.89 54.89 -4.16
C GLU A 17 34.75 54.24 -3.07
N VAL A 18 35.33 55.05 -2.19
CA VAL A 18 36.15 54.57 -1.06
C VAL A 18 35.31 53.78 -0.07
N ILE A 19 34.07 54.22 0.18
CA ILE A 19 33.13 53.51 1.05
C ILE A 19 32.70 52.19 0.41
N TRP A 20 32.40 52.17 -0.89
CA TRP A 20 32.04 50.94 -1.60
C TRP A 20 33.17 49.92 -1.66
N GLU A 21 34.43 50.33 -1.87
CA GLU A 21 35.59 49.44 -1.81
C GLU A 21 35.83 48.87 -0.40
N ALA A 22 35.58 49.65 0.65
CA ALA A 22 35.71 49.18 2.03
C ALA A 22 34.62 48.15 2.37
N ILE A 23 33.39 48.36 1.90
CA ILE A 23 32.27 47.43 2.10
C ILE A 23 32.53 46.11 1.37
N THR A 24 32.96 46.14 0.10
CA THR A 24 33.24 44.92 -0.65
C THR A 24 34.42 44.14 -0.06
N ARG A 25 35.50 44.81 0.34
CA ARG A 25 36.61 44.16 1.06
C ARG A 25 36.19 43.55 2.39
N TRP A 26 35.33 44.23 3.15
CA TRP A 26 34.84 43.70 4.43
C TRP A 26 33.96 42.45 4.22
N PHE A 27 33.11 42.45 3.17
CA PHE A 27 32.33 41.28 2.79
C PHE A 27 33.19 40.10 2.32
N ASP A 28 34.25 40.33 1.55
CA ASP A 28 35.16 39.27 1.11
C ASP A 28 36.00 38.70 2.27
N VAL A 29 36.53 39.54 3.16
CA VAL A 29 37.28 39.08 4.36
C VAL A 29 36.37 38.34 5.36
N GLY A 30 35.12 38.77 5.48
CA GLY A 30 34.10 38.04 6.25
C GLY A 30 33.82 36.67 5.65
N ARG A 31 33.61 36.60 4.33
CA ARG A 31 33.28 35.36 3.60
C ARG A 31 34.31 34.27 3.81
N GLU A 32 35.61 34.55 3.77
CA GLU A 32 36.66 33.54 3.92
C GLU A 32 36.62 32.83 5.30
N ARG A 33 36.48 33.59 6.39
CA ARG A 33 36.45 33.03 7.75
C ARG A 33 35.18 32.22 8.06
N TRP A 34 34.06 32.58 7.43
CA TRP A 34 32.81 31.85 7.56
C TRP A 34 32.80 30.57 6.71
N VAL A 35 33.42 30.60 5.53
CA VAL A 35 33.55 29.44 4.65
C VAL A 35 34.37 28.34 5.30
N GLU A 36 35.47 28.65 5.99
CA GLU A 36 36.28 27.65 6.69
C GLU A 36 35.51 26.93 7.80
N ARG A 37 34.80 27.68 8.66
CA ARG A 37 33.99 27.10 9.75
C ARG A 37 32.80 26.31 9.22
N ALA A 38 32.14 26.82 8.18
CA ALA A 38 31.07 26.10 7.49
C ALA A 38 31.58 24.79 6.88
N TRP A 39 32.83 24.79 6.38
CA TRP A 39 33.43 23.62 5.80
C TRP A 39 33.76 22.54 6.83
N HIS A 40 34.27 22.94 8.00
CA HIS A 40 34.46 22.02 9.12
C HIS A 40 33.13 21.43 9.63
N LEU A 41 32.08 22.25 9.73
CA LEU A 41 30.74 21.79 10.13
C LEU A 41 30.14 20.81 9.11
N PHE A 42 30.28 21.10 7.82
CA PHE A 42 29.82 20.21 6.74
C PHE A 42 30.51 18.85 6.82
N TRP A 43 31.86 18.82 6.91
CA TRP A 43 32.59 17.56 7.02
C TRP A 43 32.26 16.79 8.29
N TRP A 44 32.06 17.49 9.41
CA TRP A 44 31.60 16.86 10.65
C TRP A 44 30.23 16.17 10.48
N LEU A 45 29.27 16.84 9.83
CA LEU A 45 27.96 16.24 9.53
C LEU A 45 28.05 15.05 8.57
N VAL A 46 28.90 15.14 7.54
CA VAL A 46 29.15 14.03 6.62
C VAL A 46 29.73 12.83 7.35
N ILE A 47 30.71 13.03 8.23
CA ILE A 47 31.30 11.96 9.04
C ILE A 47 30.24 11.32 9.94
N GLN A 48 29.41 12.12 10.62
CA GLN A 48 28.32 11.60 11.45
C GLN A 48 27.31 10.78 10.62
N ALA A 49 26.91 11.26 9.44
CA ALA A 49 26.03 10.53 8.55
C ALA A 49 26.63 9.19 8.09
N VAL A 50 27.93 9.16 7.78
CA VAL A 50 28.66 7.93 7.43
C VAL A 50 28.69 6.96 8.61
N VAL A 51 28.97 7.42 9.82
CA VAL A 51 28.99 6.57 11.02
C VAL A 51 27.60 5.96 11.28
N LEU A 52 26.54 6.74 11.16
CA LEU A 52 25.16 6.25 11.31
C LEU A 52 24.80 5.23 10.22
N LEU A 53 25.19 5.50 8.97
CA LEU A 53 24.97 4.58 7.85
C LEU A 53 25.71 3.25 8.07
N VAL A 54 26.98 3.31 8.47
CA VAL A 54 27.78 2.10 8.77
C VAL A 54 27.17 1.34 9.93
N GLY A 55 26.76 2.02 11.01
CA GLY A 55 26.07 1.39 12.12
C GLY A 55 24.79 0.67 11.69
N PHE A 56 23.96 1.34 10.87
CA PHE A 56 22.76 0.73 10.29
C PHE A 56 23.07 -0.50 9.44
N VAL A 57 24.07 -0.41 8.55
CA VAL A 57 24.49 -1.53 7.69
C VAL A 57 25.01 -2.69 8.53
N ILE A 58 25.78 -2.43 9.60
CA ILE A 58 26.25 -3.46 10.53
C ILE A 58 25.06 -4.12 11.23
N VAL A 59 24.13 -3.34 11.79
CA VAL A 59 22.93 -3.89 12.46
C VAL A 59 22.13 -4.74 11.48
N TRP A 60 21.89 -4.26 10.26
CA TRP A 60 21.18 -5.01 9.22
C TRP A 60 21.92 -6.30 8.82
N ALA A 61 23.25 -6.23 8.64
CA ALA A 61 24.09 -7.38 8.30
C ALA A 61 24.20 -8.40 9.44
N VAL A 62 24.08 -7.97 10.70
CA VAL A 62 24.05 -8.85 11.86
C VAL A 62 22.69 -9.53 12.01
N LEU A 63 21.62 -8.77 11.84
CA LEU A 63 20.25 -9.24 12.05
C LEU A 63 19.77 -10.13 10.91
N GLN A 64 20.12 -9.84 9.65
CA GLN A 64 19.77 -10.62 8.45
C GLN A 64 18.34 -11.22 8.52
N PRO A 65 17.29 -10.38 8.51
CA PRO A 65 15.93 -10.87 8.64
C PRO A 65 15.56 -11.74 7.43
N HIS A 66 15.31 -13.02 7.69
CA HIS A 66 14.77 -13.98 6.74
C HIS A 66 13.28 -14.18 7.00
N LYS A 67 12.53 -14.30 5.91
CA LYS A 67 11.11 -14.63 5.94
C LYS A 67 10.88 -16.04 6.50
N PRO A 68 9.87 -16.24 7.37
CA PRO A 68 9.49 -17.56 7.86
C PRO A 68 8.97 -18.44 6.72
N SER A 69 9.10 -19.76 6.87
CA SER A 69 8.57 -20.71 5.90
C SER A 69 7.40 -21.50 6.47
N PHE A 70 6.35 -21.66 5.67
CA PHE A 70 5.11 -22.35 6.03
C PHE A 70 4.92 -23.57 5.13
N ILE A 71 4.53 -24.69 5.72
CA ILE A 71 4.31 -25.95 5.01
C ILE A 71 3.08 -26.62 5.59
N VAL A 72 2.14 -27.01 4.72
CA VAL A 72 1.00 -27.83 5.13
C VAL A 72 1.50 -29.23 5.46
N ARG A 73 1.38 -29.62 6.73
CA ARG A 73 1.80 -30.94 7.18
C ARG A 73 0.72 -31.99 6.91
N SER A 74 -0.55 -31.61 7.13
CA SER A 74 -1.70 -32.44 6.81
C SER A 74 -2.96 -31.59 6.68
N ALA A 75 -3.89 -32.04 5.85
CA ALA A 75 -5.26 -31.55 5.79
C ALA A 75 -6.19 -32.76 5.77
N THR A 76 -6.92 -32.98 6.85
CA THR A 76 -7.82 -34.13 7.02
C THR A 76 -9.26 -33.66 7.02
N VAL A 77 -10.10 -34.29 6.20
CA VAL A 77 -11.54 -34.01 6.17
C VAL A 77 -12.18 -34.72 7.36
N ARG A 78 -12.70 -33.96 8.33
CA ARG A 78 -13.42 -34.50 9.51
C ARG A 78 -14.89 -34.77 9.19
N GLY A 79 -15.47 -33.94 8.35
CA GLY A 79 -16.85 -34.06 7.90
C GLY A 79 -17.02 -33.46 6.52
N LEU A 80 -17.99 -33.97 5.78
CA LEU A 80 -18.35 -33.40 4.48
C LEU A 80 -19.87 -33.44 4.35
N ASN A 81 -20.48 -32.26 4.16
CA ASN A 81 -21.89 -32.15 3.86
C ASN A 81 -22.08 -31.77 2.38
N LEU A 82 -22.87 -32.57 1.67
CA LEU A 82 -23.25 -32.37 0.28
C LEU A 82 -24.78 -32.31 0.20
N SER A 83 -25.32 -31.14 -0.18
CA SER A 83 -26.76 -30.97 -0.36
C SER A 83 -27.10 -30.56 -1.80
N ILE A 84 -28.25 -31.01 -2.29
CA ILE A 84 -28.77 -30.67 -3.63
C ILE A 84 -29.44 -29.29 -3.54
N PRO A 85 -29.12 -28.31 -4.42
CA PRO A 85 -28.31 -28.43 -5.63
C PRO A 85 -26.86 -27.96 -5.44
N HIS A 86 -25.92 -28.91 -5.25
CA HIS A 86 -24.46 -28.71 -5.29
C HIS A 86 -23.85 -27.80 -4.21
N ILE A 87 -24.47 -27.73 -3.02
CA ILE A 87 -23.89 -27.05 -1.85
C ILE A 87 -22.81 -27.95 -1.25
N PHE A 88 -21.58 -27.44 -1.18
CA PHE A 88 -20.41 -28.13 -0.66
C PHE A 88 -19.94 -27.45 0.63
N SER A 89 -19.98 -28.18 1.75
CA SER A 89 -19.51 -27.66 3.04
C SER A 89 -18.61 -28.68 3.75
N PRO A 90 -17.27 -28.57 3.61
CA PRO A 90 -16.32 -29.45 4.27
C PRO A 90 -15.93 -28.94 5.65
N ASP A 91 -15.76 -29.84 6.60
CA ASP A 91 -15.08 -29.60 7.88
C ASP A 91 -13.67 -30.19 7.80
N LEU A 92 -12.66 -29.34 7.89
CA LEU A 92 -11.25 -29.69 7.70
C LEU A 92 -10.47 -29.48 9.00
N GLU A 93 -9.67 -30.46 9.38
CA GLU A 93 -8.59 -30.26 10.35
C GLU A 93 -7.27 -30.08 9.61
N VAL A 94 -6.68 -28.89 9.76
CA VAL A 94 -5.44 -28.52 9.09
C VAL A 94 -4.31 -28.40 10.10
N ARG A 95 -3.16 -29.00 9.76
CA ARG A 95 -1.92 -28.87 10.53
C ARG A 95 -0.89 -28.12 9.70
N LEU A 96 -0.56 -26.92 10.14
CA LEU A 96 0.40 -26.03 9.49
C LEU A 96 1.71 -26.04 10.25
N ALA A 97 2.79 -26.49 9.61
CA ALA A 97 4.13 -26.36 10.14
C ALA A 97 4.71 -25.01 9.74
N TYR A 98 5.23 -24.25 10.71
CA TYR A 98 5.86 -22.96 10.47
C TYR A 98 7.24 -22.91 11.12
N HIS A 99 8.19 -22.36 10.37
CA HIS A 99 9.61 -22.36 10.75
C HIS A 99 10.22 -20.96 10.66
N ASN A 100 10.70 -20.47 11.80
CA ASN A 100 11.54 -19.30 11.88
C ASN A 100 12.98 -19.67 11.49
N ARG A 101 13.45 -19.19 10.33
CA ARG A 101 14.85 -19.39 9.89
C ARG A 101 15.83 -18.42 10.55
N ASN A 102 15.34 -17.42 11.26
CA ASN A 102 16.18 -16.42 11.92
C ASN A 102 16.87 -16.99 13.15
N ARG A 103 18.18 -16.78 13.20
CA ARG A 103 19.07 -17.25 14.28
C ARG A 103 19.30 -16.22 15.39
N ARG A 104 18.79 -15.00 15.24
CA ARG A 104 19.00 -13.88 16.19
C ARG A 104 17.72 -13.12 16.52
N ILE A 105 16.62 -13.40 15.81
CA ILE A 105 15.35 -12.68 15.93
C ILE A 105 14.24 -13.70 16.11
N GLY A 106 13.42 -13.51 17.14
CA GLY A 106 12.13 -14.19 17.25
C GLY A 106 11.05 -13.43 16.50
N ILE A 107 10.05 -14.16 16.00
CA ILE A 107 8.96 -13.59 15.20
C ILE A 107 7.71 -13.57 16.07
N TYR A 108 7.08 -12.41 16.21
CA TYR A 108 5.77 -12.30 16.83
C TYR A 108 4.71 -12.28 15.72
N TYR A 109 3.85 -13.28 15.72
CA TYR A 109 2.68 -13.33 14.84
C TYR A 109 1.52 -12.65 15.56
N GLY A 110 1.05 -11.52 15.00
CA GLY A 110 -0.04 -10.73 15.58
C GLY A 110 -1.40 -11.30 15.18
N GLU A 111 -1.83 -11.01 13.95
CA GLU A 111 -3.09 -11.50 13.39
C GLU A 111 -2.79 -12.27 12.11
N ALA A 112 -3.27 -13.50 12.02
CA ALA A 112 -3.15 -14.32 10.83
C ALA A 112 -4.48 -15.02 10.56
N THR A 113 -4.84 -15.15 9.29
CA THR A 113 -6.11 -15.75 8.86
C THR A 113 -5.82 -16.93 7.94
N VAL A 114 -6.53 -18.02 8.18
CA VAL A 114 -6.41 -19.23 7.36
C VAL A 114 -7.75 -19.60 6.78
N TYR A 115 -7.73 -19.96 5.50
CA TYR A 115 -8.89 -20.46 4.77
C TYR A 115 -8.44 -21.48 3.72
N ALA A 116 -9.38 -22.32 3.27
CA ALA A 116 -9.15 -23.26 2.18
C ALA A 116 -9.86 -22.78 0.92
N THR A 117 -9.23 -23.00 -0.23
CA THR A 117 -9.80 -22.73 -1.55
C THR A 117 -9.85 -24.01 -2.40
N TYR A 118 -10.89 -24.11 -3.21
CA TYR A 118 -11.07 -25.18 -4.18
C TYR A 118 -11.46 -24.55 -5.51
N ARG A 119 -10.71 -24.83 -6.58
CA ARG A 119 -10.87 -24.17 -7.90
C ARG A 119 -10.95 -22.64 -7.81
N ASP A 120 -10.04 -22.05 -7.03
CA ASP A 120 -9.94 -20.60 -6.81
C ASP A 120 -11.20 -19.96 -6.19
N ARG A 121 -12.06 -20.76 -5.56
CA ARG A 121 -13.16 -20.30 -4.70
C ARG A 121 -12.90 -20.69 -3.26
N ARG A 122 -13.09 -19.76 -2.34
CA ARG A 122 -12.97 -20.01 -0.90
C ARG A 122 -14.11 -20.92 -0.44
N ILE A 123 -13.76 -22.07 0.15
CA ILE A 123 -14.70 -23.10 0.60
C ILE A 123 -14.88 -23.15 2.12
N THR A 124 -14.15 -22.31 2.87
CA THR A 124 -14.24 -22.24 4.34
C THR A 124 -14.31 -20.79 4.80
N TYR A 125 -14.86 -20.57 5.99
CA TYR A 125 -14.76 -19.27 6.67
C TYR A 125 -13.30 -18.93 7.00
N ASN A 126 -13.04 -17.62 7.19
CA ASN A 126 -11.76 -17.14 7.69
C ASN A 126 -11.59 -17.57 9.15
N THR A 127 -10.53 -18.33 9.43
CA THR A 127 -10.17 -18.74 10.79
C THR A 127 -9.02 -17.88 11.28
N HIS A 128 -9.26 -17.11 12.34
CA HIS A 128 -8.23 -16.28 12.97
C HIS A 128 -7.34 -17.14 13.86
N LEU A 129 -6.03 -17.03 13.65
CA LEU A 129 -5.03 -17.67 14.49
C LEU A 129 -4.72 -16.76 15.68
N PRO A 130 -4.56 -17.34 16.89
CA PRO A 130 -4.17 -16.57 18.05
C PRO A 130 -2.74 -16.02 17.87
N PRO A 131 -2.44 -14.87 18.46
CA PRO A 131 -1.10 -14.32 18.43
C PRO A 131 -0.13 -15.28 19.11
N VAL A 132 1.06 -15.46 18.52
CA VAL A 132 2.09 -16.34 19.08
C VAL A 132 3.48 -15.77 18.84
N TYR A 133 4.33 -15.90 19.85
CA TYR A 133 5.75 -15.63 19.72
C TYR A 133 6.49 -16.91 19.35
N GLN A 134 7.23 -16.86 18.24
CA GLN A 134 8.14 -17.91 17.82
C GLN A 134 9.59 -17.48 18.10
N GLY A 135 10.27 -18.27 18.94
CA GLY A 135 11.67 -18.05 19.29
C GLY A 135 12.64 -18.29 18.13
N LEU A 136 13.94 -18.20 18.43
CA LEU A 136 15.03 -18.32 17.46
C LEU A 136 15.09 -19.74 16.89
N ARG A 137 15.19 -19.88 15.57
CA ARG A 137 15.25 -21.18 14.85
C ARG A 137 14.12 -22.17 15.18
N ALA A 138 13.04 -21.69 15.79
CA ALA A 138 11.96 -22.56 16.23
C ALA A 138 11.18 -23.16 15.04
N LYS A 139 10.62 -24.34 15.28
CA LYS A 139 9.80 -25.12 14.36
C LYS A 139 8.57 -25.56 15.13
N ASP A 140 7.45 -24.95 14.79
CA ASP A 140 6.22 -25.13 15.52
C ASP A 140 5.11 -25.57 14.56
N VAL A 141 4.02 -26.07 15.13
CA VAL A 141 2.88 -26.57 14.36
C VAL A 141 1.60 -26.00 14.94
N TRP A 142 0.84 -25.30 14.10
CA TRP A 142 -0.53 -24.93 14.39
C TRP A 142 -1.49 -26.03 13.94
N SER A 143 -2.48 -26.33 14.77
CA SER A 143 -3.58 -27.24 14.43
C SER A 143 -4.89 -26.49 14.67
N PHE A 144 -5.70 -26.35 13.63
CA PHE A 144 -6.96 -25.61 13.70
C PHE A 144 -8.02 -26.25 12.80
N PRO A 145 -9.30 -26.18 13.21
CA PRO A 145 -10.41 -26.55 12.36
C PRO A 145 -10.72 -25.41 11.37
N LEU A 146 -11.07 -25.77 10.13
CA LEU A 146 -11.65 -24.87 9.14
C LEU A 146 -13.06 -25.36 8.81
N TYR A 147 -14.05 -24.50 9.03
CA TYR A 147 -15.45 -24.81 8.79
C TYR A 147 -15.90 -24.34 7.42
N GLY A 148 -16.62 -25.20 6.71
CA GLY A 148 -17.16 -24.93 5.38
C GLY A 148 -18.16 -23.79 5.36
N ASN A 149 -18.11 -22.95 4.32
CA ASN A 149 -19.02 -21.82 4.13
C ASN A 149 -20.22 -22.15 3.22
N SER A 150 -20.45 -23.43 2.92
CA SER A 150 -21.60 -23.91 2.13
C SER A 150 -21.70 -23.28 0.74
N GLU A 151 -20.56 -23.16 0.05
CA GLU A 151 -20.51 -22.58 -1.30
C GLU A 151 -21.07 -23.53 -2.38
N PRO A 152 -21.87 -23.04 -3.33
CA PRO A 152 -22.30 -23.82 -4.49
C PRO A 152 -21.13 -24.08 -5.44
N LEU A 153 -20.85 -25.35 -5.73
CA LEU A 153 -19.89 -25.70 -6.78
C LEU A 153 -20.57 -25.57 -8.16
N ASP A 154 -20.47 -24.39 -8.80
CA ASP A 154 -20.81 -24.29 -10.22
C ASP A 154 -19.75 -25.03 -11.05
N THR A 155 -20.13 -26.19 -11.57
CA THR A 155 -19.26 -27.03 -12.40
C THR A 155 -19.14 -26.53 -13.85
N ARG A 156 -19.87 -25.47 -14.23
CA ARG A 156 -19.87 -24.92 -15.60
C ARG A 156 -19.15 -23.59 -15.74
N ALA A 157 -18.74 -22.95 -14.65
CA ALA A 157 -17.92 -21.76 -14.73
C ALA A 157 -16.52 -22.14 -15.26
N PRO A 158 -16.03 -21.52 -16.36
CA PRO A 158 -14.66 -21.73 -16.78
C PRO A 158 -13.71 -21.32 -15.65
N PRO A 159 -12.57 -22.01 -15.45
CA PRO A 159 -11.57 -21.56 -14.50
C PRO A 159 -11.25 -20.10 -14.84
N SER A 160 -11.50 -19.20 -13.90
CA SER A 160 -11.07 -17.81 -14.00
C SER A 160 -9.58 -17.85 -14.31
N ARG A 161 -9.14 -17.12 -15.34
CA ARG A 161 -7.73 -17.06 -15.68
C ARG A 161 -6.98 -16.67 -14.40
N PRO A 162 -5.97 -17.43 -13.97
CA PRO A 162 -5.16 -16.99 -12.84
C PRO A 162 -4.61 -15.61 -13.22
N ARG A 163 -4.96 -14.58 -12.43
CA ARG A 163 -4.32 -13.26 -12.53
C ARG A 163 -2.82 -13.55 -12.44
N GLN A 164 -2.12 -13.22 -13.53
CA GLN A 164 -0.73 -13.59 -13.74
C GLN A 164 0.11 -13.01 -12.61
N TRP A 165 0.49 -13.86 -11.65
CA TRP A 165 1.45 -13.54 -10.60
C TRP A 165 2.76 -13.11 -11.28
N ARG A 166 3.02 -11.80 -11.32
CA ARG A 166 4.27 -11.26 -11.84
C ARG A 166 5.33 -11.38 -10.74
N GLY A 167 5.78 -12.61 -10.51
CA GLY A 167 6.83 -12.96 -9.56
C GLY A 167 7.20 -14.45 -9.62
N GLN A 168 8.17 -14.79 -10.47
CA GLN A 168 9.09 -15.96 -10.44
C GLN A 168 8.58 -17.33 -9.94
N ASP A 169 8.46 -18.34 -10.81
CA ASP A 169 9.51 -19.33 -11.15
C ASP A 169 8.93 -20.46 -12.04
N ARG A 170 9.37 -20.55 -13.30
CA ARG A 170 8.74 -21.37 -14.36
C ARG A 170 8.97 -22.90 -14.23
N ARG A 171 9.64 -23.37 -13.18
CA ARG A 171 10.09 -24.77 -13.03
C ARG A 171 9.28 -25.62 -12.04
N GLN A 172 8.39 -25.02 -11.24
CA GLN A 172 7.53 -25.77 -10.30
C GLN A 172 6.12 -26.07 -10.85
N ASP A 173 5.74 -25.44 -11.97
CA ASP A 173 4.40 -25.44 -12.57
C ASP A 173 3.93 -26.82 -13.09
N LEU A 174 4.86 -27.76 -13.35
CA LEU A 174 4.52 -29.08 -13.92
C LEU A 174 4.09 -30.13 -12.87
N ARG A 175 4.34 -29.90 -11.57
CA ARG A 175 3.84 -30.81 -10.50
C ARG A 175 2.50 -30.35 -9.89
N GLU A 176 2.06 -29.12 -10.15
CA GLU A 176 0.80 -28.56 -9.59
C GLU A 176 -0.49 -29.06 -10.27
N ARG A 177 -0.40 -29.79 -11.40
CA ARG A 177 -1.58 -30.20 -12.17
C ARG A 177 -2.43 -31.34 -11.57
N GLN A 178 -2.03 -31.97 -10.46
CA GLN A 178 -2.70 -33.18 -9.98
C GLN A 178 -3.56 -33.05 -8.71
N LEU A 179 -3.59 -31.91 -8.01
CA LEU A 179 -4.42 -31.77 -6.79
C LEU A 179 -5.11 -30.41 -6.77
N ALA A 180 -6.29 -30.33 -7.38
CA ALA A 180 -7.10 -29.11 -7.52
C ALA A 180 -7.82 -28.69 -6.22
N GLY A 181 -7.11 -28.63 -5.10
CA GLY A 181 -7.55 -27.95 -3.87
C GLY A 181 -6.33 -27.28 -3.22
N ARG A 182 -6.37 -25.96 -3.03
CA ARG A 182 -5.25 -25.19 -2.45
C ARG A 182 -5.68 -24.71 -1.06
N VAL A 183 -4.87 -24.98 -0.03
CA VAL A 183 -5.04 -24.25 1.24
C VAL A 183 -4.22 -22.98 1.12
N ALA A 184 -4.90 -21.83 1.12
CA ALA A 184 -4.26 -20.53 1.00
C ALA A 184 -4.05 -19.94 2.39
N PHE A 185 -2.86 -19.38 2.62
CA PHE A 185 -2.50 -18.82 3.92
C PHE A 185 -2.21 -17.33 3.73
N GLY A 186 -2.94 -16.49 4.44
CA GLY A 186 -2.68 -15.06 4.55
C GLY A 186 -2.02 -14.78 5.90
N ILE A 187 -0.80 -14.26 5.89
CA ILE A 187 -0.22 -13.65 7.08
C ILE A 187 -0.19 -12.18 6.78
N ILE A 188 -1.17 -11.43 7.28
CA ILE A 188 -1.11 -9.98 7.13
C ILE A 188 -0.16 -9.45 8.20
N GLY A 189 1.12 -9.32 7.80
CA GLY A 189 2.19 -9.02 8.74
C GLY A 189 3.42 -8.45 8.07
N ILE A 190 3.40 -7.12 7.90
CA ILE A 190 4.53 -6.22 7.63
C ILE A 190 5.17 -6.40 6.24
N ASN A 191 4.72 -5.58 5.28
CA ASN A 191 5.27 -5.35 3.93
C ASN A 191 4.63 -6.10 2.75
N GLU A 192 3.41 -6.62 2.90
CA GLU A 192 2.60 -7.00 1.74
C GLU A 192 2.05 -5.75 1.03
N GLU A 193 1.88 -5.83 -0.28
CA GLU A 193 1.33 -4.75 -1.10
C GLU A 193 -0.19 -4.74 -0.93
N THR A 194 -0.71 -3.68 -0.34
CA THR A 194 -2.15 -3.45 -0.16
C THR A 194 -2.76 -3.05 -1.50
N GLU A 195 -3.89 -3.66 -1.83
CA GLU A 195 -4.65 -3.47 -3.05
C GLU A 195 -6.01 -2.84 -2.71
N VAL A 196 -6.24 -1.62 -3.20
CA VAL A 196 -7.54 -0.94 -3.11
C VAL A 196 -8.18 -0.94 -4.49
N GLU A 197 -9.24 -1.70 -4.68
CA GLU A 197 -10.03 -1.72 -5.92
C GLU A 197 -11.24 -0.80 -5.80
N ILE A 198 -11.45 0.05 -6.80
CA ILE A 198 -12.59 0.94 -6.93
C ILE A 198 -13.35 0.54 -8.19
N LEU A 199 -14.55 -0.03 -8.02
CA LEU A 199 -15.43 -0.49 -9.09
C LEU A 199 -16.60 0.48 -9.27
N ASN A 200 -16.81 0.92 -10.51
CA ASN A 200 -18.00 1.68 -10.87
C ASN A 200 -19.19 0.74 -11.15
N MET A 201 -20.21 0.78 -10.29
CA MET A 201 -21.46 0.05 -10.47
C MET A 201 -22.64 0.95 -10.89
N ILE A 202 -22.39 2.21 -11.23
CA ILE A 202 -23.42 3.12 -11.74
C ILE A 202 -23.74 2.74 -13.19
N PRO A 203 -24.98 2.33 -13.50
CA PRO A 203 -25.36 2.03 -14.88
C PRO A 203 -25.36 3.29 -15.75
N ASN A 204 -24.95 3.14 -17.02
CA ASN A 204 -24.94 4.24 -17.99
C ASN A 204 -26.32 4.91 -18.14
N ASN A 205 -27.39 4.13 -18.00
CA ASN A 205 -28.75 4.62 -17.94
C ASN A 205 -29.33 4.38 -16.55
N ASN A 206 -29.64 5.44 -15.82
CA ASN A 206 -30.16 5.38 -14.46
C ASN A 206 -31.15 6.54 -14.23
N PRO A 207 -32.06 6.43 -13.25
CA PRO A 207 -33.10 7.44 -13.04
C PRO A 207 -32.61 8.70 -12.32
N VAL A 208 -31.34 8.75 -11.86
CA VAL A 208 -30.84 9.87 -11.05
C VAL A 208 -30.39 11.03 -11.94
N GLN A 209 -29.69 10.74 -13.04
CA GLN A 209 -29.22 11.75 -13.98
C GLN A 209 -28.88 11.15 -15.36
N PRO A 210 -28.78 11.99 -16.42
CA PRO A 210 -28.34 11.56 -17.74
C PRO A 210 -26.97 10.87 -17.71
N HIS A 211 -26.64 10.13 -18.77
CA HIS A 211 -25.36 9.44 -18.87
C HIS A 211 -24.20 10.41 -18.62
N MET A 212 -23.40 10.10 -17.61
CA MET A 212 -22.24 10.88 -17.21
C MET A 212 -21.14 9.92 -16.75
N GLU A 213 -19.91 10.17 -17.22
CA GLU A 213 -18.73 9.42 -16.79
C GLU A 213 -18.42 9.70 -15.30
N LEU A 214 -18.00 8.67 -14.57
CA LEU A 214 -17.54 8.83 -13.20
C LEU A 214 -16.06 9.25 -13.21
N LEU A 215 -15.77 10.45 -12.71
CA LEU A 215 -14.40 10.93 -12.54
C LEU A 215 -13.95 10.64 -11.10
N VAL A 216 -12.79 10.00 -10.96
CA VAL A 216 -12.22 9.64 -9.65
C VAL A 216 -10.82 10.22 -9.55
N HIS A 217 -10.57 11.09 -8.57
CA HIS A 217 -9.25 11.63 -8.31
C HIS A 217 -8.76 11.19 -6.93
N CYS A 218 -7.82 10.25 -6.92
CA CYS A 218 -7.24 9.72 -5.69
C CYS A 218 -5.91 10.39 -5.36
N LYS A 219 -5.75 10.76 -4.08
CA LYS A 219 -4.50 11.33 -3.55
C LYS A 219 -4.17 10.74 -2.19
N SER A 220 -2.88 10.68 -1.93
CA SER A 220 -2.30 10.58 -0.60
C SER A 220 -1.62 11.90 -0.23
N LYS A 221 -1.15 12.02 1.02
CA LYS A 221 -0.32 13.14 1.47
C LYS A 221 0.92 13.34 0.58
N ASP A 222 1.54 12.24 0.15
CA ASP A 222 2.83 12.26 -0.54
C ASP A 222 2.75 11.86 -2.03
N ASN A 223 1.60 11.35 -2.51
CA ASN A 223 1.48 10.78 -3.85
C ASN A 223 0.12 11.12 -4.49
N ASP A 224 0.13 11.84 -5.61
CA ASP A 224 -1.05 12.13 -6.43
C ASP A 224 -1.15 11.07 -7.53
N LEU A 225 -2.24 10.30 -7.55
CA LEU A 225 -2.45 9.21 -8.53
C LEU A 225 -3.13 9.70 -9.82
N GLY A 226 -3.47 10.99 -9.86
CA GLY A 226 -4.17 11.62 -10.95
C GLY A 226 -5.65 11.24 -11.05
N PRO A 227 -6.38 11.89 -11.96
CA PRO A 227 -7.78 11.58 -12.22
C PRO A 227 -7.92 10.37 -13.15
N TRP A 228 -8.90 9.51 -12.86
CA TRP A 228 -9.34 8.40 -13.70
C TRP A 228 -10.78 8.63 -14.14
N LYS A 229 -11.09 8.18 -15.35
CA LYS A 229 -12.46 8.09 -15.86
C LYS A 229 -12.86 6.63 -15.82
N LEU A 230 -13.96 6.33 -15.13
CA LEU A 230 -14.47 4.98 -14.99
C LEU A 230 -15.80 4.82 -15.72
N SER A 231 -15.84 3.93 -16.69
CA SER A 231 -17.06 3.49 -17.37
C SER A 231 -17.87 2.55 -16.47
N TRP A 232 -19.13 2.26 -16.83
CA TRP A 232 -19.92 1.27 -16.11
C TRP A 232 -19.20 -0.09 -16.09
N PHE A 233 -19.10 -0.69 -14.90
CA PHE A 233 -18.42 -1.96 -14.63
C PHE A 233 -16.91 -1.95 -14.82
N GLU A 234 -16.31 -0.77 -14.98
CA GLU A 234 -14.85 -0.60 -14.99
C GLU A 234 -14.33 -0.43 -13.56
N SER A 235 -13.20 -1.07 -13.27
CA SER A 235 -12.49 -0.90 -12.00
C SER A 235 -11.08 -0.37 -12.20
N ARG A 236 -10.61 0.34 -11.16
CA ARG A 236 -9.22 0.80 -11.03
C ARG A 236 -8.68 0.40 -9.69
N THR A 237 -7.40 0.06 -9.68
CA THR A 237 -6.74 -0.49 -8.51
C THR A 237 -5.55 0.38 -8.12
N ILE A 238 -5.44 0.66 -6.83
CA ILE A 238 -4.27 1.27 -6.22
C ILE A 238 -3.47 0.18 -5.53
N GLN A 239 -2.21 0.04 -5.90
CA GLN A 239 -1.26 -0.87 -5.24
C GLN A 239 -0.21 -0.04 -4.53
N PHE A 240 -0.04 -0.27 -3.23
CA PHE A 240 0.94 0.46 -2.43
C PHE A 240 1.39 -0.35 -1.22
N ARG A 241 2.49 0.09 -0.61
CA ARG A 241 2.96 -0.45 0.67
C ARG A 241 2.73 0.57 1.76
N VAL A 242 2.19 0.11 2.88
CA VAL A 242 2.05 0.92 4.08
C VAL A 242 3.43 1.35 4.57
N ASN A 243 3.59 2.63 4.88
CA ASN A 243 4.86 3.14 5.37
C ASN A 243 5.15 2.61 6.79
N LEU A 244 6.43 2.57 7.16
CA LEU A 244 6.87 2.00 8.45
C LEU A 244 6.29 2.75 9.67
N TRP A 245 5.83 4.00 9.46
CA TRP A 245 5.27 4.87 10.49
C TRP A 245 3.75 4.75 10.62
N PHE A 246 3.11 3.81 9.89
CA PHE A 246 1.66 3.58 9.87
C PHE A 246 0.85 4.88 9.70
N SER A 247 1.32 5.76 8.82
CA SER A 247 0.70 7.06 8.53
C SER A 247 0.17 7.16 7.09
N THR A 248 0.08 6.03 6.38
CA THR A 248 -0.39 5.98 4.99
C THR A 248 -1.90 6.20 4.95
N LEU A 249 -2.33 7.19 4.17
CA LEU A 249 -3.73 7.60 4.00
C LEU A 249 -3.97 7.87 2.52
N PHE A 250 -5.07 7.35 1.98
CA PHE A 250 -5.58 7.68 0.65
C PHE A 250 -7.03 8.13 0.72
N TRP A 251 -7.31 9.26 0.08
CA TRP A 251 -8.68 9.74 -0.14
C TRP A 251 -8.89 9.98 -1.63
N CYS A 252 -10.11 9.71 -2.09
CA CYS A 252 -10.52 9.93 -3.46
C CYS A 252 -11.70 10.89 -3.51
N ARG A 253 -11.62 11.85 -4.42
CA ARG A 253 -12.75 12.67 -4.84
C ARG A 253 -13.45 11.99 -6.00
N PHE A 254 -14.75 11.82 -5.89
CA PHE A 254 -15.61 11.29 -6.93
C PHE A 254 -16.50 12.40 -7.44
N ASP A 255 -16.49 12.64 -8.74
CA ASP A 255 -17.37 13.60 -9.40
C ASP A 255 -18.22 12.85 -10.43
N TRP A 256 -19.54 12.99 -10.31
CA TRP A 256 -20.53 12.34 -11.14
C TRP A 256 -21.64 13.33 -11.47
N GLY A 257 -21.45 14.11 -12.54
CA GLY A 257 -22.44 15.08 -13.01
C GLY A 257 -22.70 16.17 -12.00
N SER A 258 -23.91 16.21 -11.43
CA SER A 258 -24.29 17.17 -10.39
C SER A 258 -23.96 16.72 -8.97
N LYS A 259 -23.35 15.54 -8.81
CA LYS A 259 -23.00 14.97 -7.50
C LYS A 259 -21.49 14.84 -7.35
N PHE A 260 -21.02 15.02 -6.12
CA PHE A 260 -19.63 14.74 -5.76
C PHE A 260 -19.53 14.12 -4.36
N ALA A 261 -18.41 13.47 -4.07
CA ALA A 261 -18.11 12.99 -2.73
C ALA A 261 -16.59 12.90 -2.49
N ASN A 262 -16.15 13.18 -1.27
CA ASN A 262 -14.79 12.90 -0.82
C ASN A 262 -14.83 11.69 0.10
N VAL A 263 -14.17 10.61 -0.27
CA VAL A 263 -14.19 9.33 0.46
C VAL A 263 -12.77 8.96 0.82
N VAL A 264 -12.54 8.64 2.10
CA VAL A 264 -11.31 8.00 2.55
C VAL A 264 -11.37 6.53 2.13
N VAL A 265 -10.54 6.15 1.17
CA VAL A 265 -10.54 4.78 0.62
C VAL A 265 -9.56 3.86 1.35
N PHE A 266 -8.59 4.43 2.07
CA PHE A 266 -7.67 3.71 2.94
C PHE A 266 -7.10 4.64 4.02
N ASP A 267 -7.07 4.17 5.27
CA ASP A 267 -6.43 4.83 6.41
C ASP A 267 -5.86 3.76 7.34
N THR A 268 -4.55 3.78 7.59
CA THR A 268 -3.88 2.86 8.53
C THR A 268 -4.41 2.92 9.95
N ARG A 269 -5.06 4.03 10.34
CA ARG A 269 -5.62 4.20 11.68
C ARG A 269 -7.01 3.57 11.84
N ASN A 270 -7.67 3.25 10.73
CA ASN A 270 -8.99 2.64 10.77
C ASN A 270 -8.86 1.11 10.88
N PRO A 271 -9.44 0.48 11.91
CA PRO A 271 -9.38 -0.98 12.08
C PRO A 271 -10.08 -1.76 10.94
N ASP A 272 -11.02 -1.16 10.22
CA ASP A 272 -11.68 -1.82 9.07
C ASP A 272 -10.75 -1.92 7.83
N PHE A 273 -9.66 -1.14 7.81
CA PHE A 273 -8.69 -1.08 6.71
C PHE A 273 -7.31 -1.62 7.12
N GLY A 274 -6.94 -1.41 8.38
CA GLY A 274 -5.62 -1.69 8.93
C GLY A 274 -5.37 -3.19 9.04
N GLY A 275 -4.40 -3.68 8.27
CA GLY A 275 -4.06 -5.10 8.28
C GLY A 275 -4.87 -5.94 7.31
N GLU A 276 -5.58 -5.33 6.37
CA GLU A 276 -6.19 -6.04 5.24
C GLU A 276 -5.38 -5.83 3.96
N LYS A 277 -5.25 -6.90 3.16
CA LYS A 277 -4.52 -6.85 1.90
C LYS A 277 -5.39 -6.35 0.75
N TYR A 278 -6.66 -6.74 0.73
CA TYR A 278 -7.61 -6.46 -0.36
C TYR A 278 -8.77 -5.64 0.18
N LEU A 279 -8.99 -4.48 -0.43
CA LEU A 279 -9.97 -3.48 -0.02
C LEU A 279 -10.82 -3.11 -1.22
N ASN A 280 -12.12 -3.41 -1.15
CA ASN A 280 -13.00 -3.36 -2.30
C ASN A 280 -14.06 -2.28 -2.12
N TRP A 281 -14.08 -1.31 -3.03
CA TRP A 281 -15.05 -0.22 -3.06
C TRP A 281 -15.98 -0.36 -4.26
N GLN A 282 -17.29 -0.30 -4.00
CA GLN A 282 -18.33 -0.23 -5.02
C GLN A 282 -19.00 1.14 -4.99
N VAL A 283 -19.00 1.81 -6.14
CA VAL A 283 -19.66 3.11 -6.33
C VAL A 283 -21.01 2.86 -6.97
N LYS A 284 -22.10 3.17 -6.27
CA LYS A 284 -23.48 3.01 -6.72
C LYS A 284 -24.19 4.35 -6.80
N THR A 285 -25.38 4.37 -7.41
CA THR A 285 -26.20 5.58 -7.59
C THR A 285 -26.61 6.23 -6.26
N ASP A 286 -26.65 5.44 -5.18
CA ASP A 286 -27.09 5.85 -3.85
C ASP A 286 -25.92 6.10 -2.87
N GLY A 287 -24.70 5.63 -3.16
CA GLY A 287 -23.54 5.87 -2.30
C GLY A 287 -22.38 4.91 -2.53
N PHE A 288 -21.52 4.81 -1.51
CA PHE A 288 -20.25 4.10 -1.55
C PHE A 288 -20.26 2.94 -0.58
N TYR A 289 -19.93 1.75 -1.09
CA TYR A 289 -19.98 0.50 -0.35
C TYR A 289 -18.58 -0.10 -0.26
N PHE A 290 -18.24 -0.64 0.91
CA PHE A 290 -16.92 -1.17 1.21
C PHE A 290 -16.99 -2.60 1.77
N ALA A 291 -16.05 -3.44 1.36
CA ALA A 291 -15.78 -4.75 1.95
C ALA A 291 -14.28 -5.10 1.87
N SER A 292 -13.74 -5.72 2.92
CA SER A 292 -12.38 -6.26 2.94
C SER A 292 -12.33 -7.73 2.54
N GLY A 293 -11.17 -8.18 2.05
CA GLY A 293 -10.90 -9.57 1.67
C GLY A 293 -10.80 -9.81 0.16
N ASP A 294 -10.36 -11.02 -0.21
CA ASP A 294 -10.04 -11.41 -1.59
C ASP A 294 -11.25 -11.39 -2.55
N ASP A 295 -12.41 -11.87 -2.09
CA ASP A 295 -13.63 -12.03 -2.90
C ASP A 295 -14.87 -11.75 -2.02
N PRO A 296 -15.17 -10.47 -1.73
CA PRO A 296 -16.34 -10.13 -0.93
C PRO A 296 -17.63 -10.43 -1.69
N VAL A 297 -18.59 -11.05 -1.00
CA VAL A 297 -19.94 -11.30 -1.51
C VAL A 297 -20.82 -10.07 -1.24
N GLY A 298 -21.92 -9.90 -1.97
CA GLY A 298 -22.80 -8.73 -1.84
C GLY A 298 -23.26 -8.41 -0.41
N SER A 299 -23.38 -9.41 0.47
CA SER A 299 -23.71 -9.24 1.90
C SER A 299 -22.60 -8.60 2.74
N ASP A 300 -21.35 -8.68 2.28
CA ASP A 300 -20.18 -8.19 3.01
C ASP A 300 -20.03 -6.67 2.87
N TYR A 301 -20.63 -6.10 1.82
CA TYR A 301 -20.54 -4.69 1.50
C TYR A 301 -21.40 -3.83 2.43
N LYS A 302 -20.73 -2.95 3.18
CA LYS A 302 -21.36 -1.96 4.05
C LYS A 302 -21.28 -0.58 3.42
N ARG A 303 -22.38 0.18 3.47
CA ARG A 303 -22.41 1.56 2.98
C ARG A 303 -21.66 2.48 3.94
N LEU A 304 -20.58 3.10 3.49
CA LEU A 304 -19.72 3.97 4.32
C LEU A 304 -19.82 5.46 3.97
N ALA A 305 -20.27 5.80 2.76
CA ALA A 305 -20.43 7.21 2.37
C ALA A 305 -21.62 7.43 1.43
N SER A 306 -22.05 8.68 1.34
CA SER A 306 -23.15 9.16 0.49
C SER A 306 -22.65 10.22 -0.47
N TRP A 307 -23.36 10.40 -1.59
CA TRP A 307 -23.18 11.54 -2.46
C TRP A 307 -23.55 12.87 -1.78
N THR A 308 -22.86 13.94 -2.14
CA THR A 308 -23.21 15.32 -1.85
C THR A 308 -23.58 16.04 -3.13
N ASP A 309 -24.55 16.95 -3.08
CA ASP A 309 -24.93 17.74 -4.24
C ASP A 309 -23.87 18.81 -4.51
N ALA A 310 -23.37 18.86 -5.75
CA ALA A 310 -22.39 19.85 -6.15
C ALA A 310 -23.02 21.25 -6.16
N PRO A 311 -22.33 22.29 -5.66
CA PRO A 311 -22.77 23.65 -5.87
C PRO A 311 -22.92 23.88 -7.38
N LEU A 312 -24.06 24.42 -7.81
CA LEU A 312 -24.24 24.83 -9.20
C LEU A 312 -23.06 25.72 -9.61
N PRO A 313 -22.45 25.51 -10.80
CA PRO A 313 -21.38 26.40 -11.25
C PRO A 313 -21.93 27.83 -11.22
N SER A 314 -21.25 28.71 -10.48
CA SER A 314 -21.56 30.14 -10.51
C SER A 314 -21.47 30.56 -11.98
N LYS A 315 -22.56 31.09 -12.53
CA LYS A 315 -22.53 31.72 -13.84
C LYS A 315 -21.42 32.77 -13.80
N GLU A 316 -20.35 32.51 -14.53
CA GLU A 316 -19.30 33.47 -14.81
C GLU A 316 -19.97 34.57 -15.64
N ASN A 317 -20.10 35.77 -15.05
CA ASN A 317 -20.61 36.97 -15.70
C ASN A 317 -19.45 37.77 -16.29
#